data_AF-A0A851IDH8-F1
#
_entry.id   AF-A0A851IDH8-F1
#
_cell.length_a   1.000
_cell.length_b   1.000
_cell.length_c   1.000
_cell.angle_alpha   90.00
_cell.angle_beta   90.00
_cell.angle_gamma   90.00
#
_symmetry.space_group_name_H-M   'P 1'
#
loop_
_entity.id
_entity.type
_entity.pdbx_description
1 polymer ?
#
loop_
_entity_poly.entity_id
_entity_poly.type
_entity_poly.pdbx_seq_one_letter_code
_entity_poly.pdbx_strand_id
1 'polypeptide(L)'
;MIINIYDKNNLQVIAHPVATSLEDFKDSPVLFYPDWDSTRHVCSNTEFQNPILAAGTIREMTKEELYAVGKYTLADNELIENNKIKTVELSECEYVENNTIKLNREKRIEQIKNELYELRLAYDVAPFEFEVGGVKYLQNNRSIDQSNLTRIVVMCQAMKKTEFENWKFYTKDNTEKYVNLTLQDMMKMANIMQLHTTKAMTTETLLSHNLENLTDAELKEYDAKDRYEKAYKNM
;
A
#
# COMPACT_ATOMS: atom_id res chain seq x y z
N MET A 1 -6.37 4.37 49.92
CA MET A 1 -5.78 3.80 48.68
C MET A 1 -5.12 2.47 49.00
N ILE A 2 -4.94 1.61 48.00
CA ILE A 2 -4.21 0.35 48.16
C ILE A 2 -2.72 0.63 47.99
N ILE A 3 -1.91 0.14 48.92
CA ILE A 3 -0.46 0.10 48.82
C ILE A 3 -0.06 -1.33 48.49
N ASN A 4 0.82 -1.50 47.51
CA ASN A 4 1.35 -2.80 47.11
C ASN A 4 2.72 -2.98 47.74
N ILE A 5 2.86 -3.98 48.60
CA ILE A 5 4.13 -4.33 49.25
C ILE A 5 4.77 -5.48 48.48
N TYR A 6 6.03 -5.32 48.11
CA TYR A 6 6.82 -6.31 47.38
C TYR A 6 7.95 -6.88 48.23
N ASP A 7 8.23 -8.17 48.11
CA ASP A 7 9.47 -8.78 48.62
C ASP A 7 10.64 -8.43 47.70
N LYS A 8 11.73 -7.86 48.24
CA LYS A 8 12.88 -7.40 47.44
C LYS A 8 13.67 -8.51 46.76
N ASN A 9 13.54 -9.77 47.20
CA ASN A 9 14.30 -10.90 46.64
C ASN A 9 13.70 -11.38 45.32
N ASN A 10 12.38 -11.37 45.20
CA ASN A 10 11.67 -11.90 44.01
C ASN A 10 10.73 -10.90 43.34
N LEU A 11 10.54 -9.72 43.94
CA LEU A 11 9.64 -8.66 43.49
C LEU A 11 8.20 -9.12 43.28
N GLN A 12 7.74 -10.12 44.04
CA GLN A 12 6.33 -10.48 44.11
C GLN A 12 5.60 -9.64 45.15
N VAL A 13 4.34 -9.33 44.87
CA VAL A 13 3.47 -8.66 45.84
C VAL A 13 3.14 -9.63 46.96
N ILE A 14 3.33 -9.19 48.20
CA ILE A 14 3.11 -10.00 49.41
C ILE A 14 1.95 -9.47 50.28
N ALA A 15 1.55 -8.21 50.11
CA ALA A 15 0.44 -7.62 50.86
C ALA A 15 -0.14 -6.36 50.19
N HIS A 16 -1.44 -6.10 50.43
CA HIS A 16 -2.21 -4.95 49.93
C HIS A 16 -2.83 -4.11 51.07
N PRO A 17 -2.05 -3.48 51.97
CA PRO A 17 -2.64 -2.66 53.02
C PRO A 17 -3.35 -1.42 52.46
N VAL A 18 -4.34 -0.94 53.22
CA VAL A 18 -5.06 0.29 52.92
C VAL A 18 -4.48 1.42 53.75
N ALA A 19 -4.00 2.47 53.09
CA ALA A 19 -3.49 3.68 53.72
C ALA A 19 -4.19 4.94 53.17
N THR A 20 -4.09 6.05 53.88
CA THR A 20 -4.68 7.33 53.44
C THR A 20 -3.89 7.91 52.27
N SER A 21 -2.55 7.81 52.30
CA SER A 21 -1.64 8.14 51.19
C SER A 21 -0.40 7.24 51.18
N LEU A 22 0.41 7.32 50.11
CA LEU A 22 1.70 6.61 50.04
C LEU A 22 2.70 7.20 51.05
N GLU A 23 2.68 8.52 51.24
CA GLU A 23 3.48 9.22 52.25
C GLU A 23 3.10 8.79 53.67
N ASP A 24 1.80 8.72 54.01
CA ASP A 24 1.36 8.24 55.33
C ASP A 24 1.84 6.81 55.61
N PHE A 25 1.82 5.96 54.59
CA PHE A 25 2.37 4.60 54.70
C PHE A 25 3.89 4.64 54.93
N LYS A 26 4.64 5.45 54.17
CA LYS A 26 6.11 5.55 54.31
C LYS A 26 6.55 6.12 55.65
N ASP A 27 5.78 7.05 56.22
CA ASP A 27 6.07 7.67 57.52
C ASP A 27 5.85 6.70 58.69
N SER A 28 4.92 5.75 58.57
CA SER A 28 4.60 4.80 59.64
C SER A 28 4.14 3.43 59.10
N PRO A 29 4.99 2.68 58.37
CA PRO A 29 4.55 1.49 57.63
C PRO A 29 4.10 0.34 58.54
N VAL A 30 4.69 0.23 59.73
CA VAL A 30 4.35 -0.78 60.75
C VAL A 30 2.90 -0.62 61.26
N LEU A 31 2.31 0.58 61.17
CA LEU A 31 0.91 0.82 61.53
C LEU A 31 -0.06 0.09 60.58
N PHE A 32 0.32 0.00 59.30
CA PHE A 32 -0.51 -0.57 58.23
C PHE A 32 -0.14 -2.03 57.93
N TYR A 33 1.13 -2.39 58.16
CA TYR A 33 1.67 -3.73 57.96
C TYR A 33 2.72 -4.03 59.05
N PRO A 34 2.34 -4.67 60.17
CA PRO A 34 3.23 -4.89 61.32
C PRO A 34 4.54 -5.62 61.01
N ASP A 35 4.54 -6.49 60.01
CA ASP A 35 5.72 -7.24 59.56
C ASP A 35 6.62 -6.45 58.59
N TRP A 36 6.42 -5.13 58.47
CA TRP A 36 7.23 -4.30 57.59
C TRP A 36 8.71 -4.28 58.00
N ASP A 37 9.57 -4.67 57.05
CA ASP A 37 11.02 -4.59 57.15
C ASP A 37 11.55 -3.82 55.94
N SER A 38 12.11 -2.63 56.15
CA SER A 38 12.62 -1.78 55.07
C SER A 38 13.83 -2.40 54.34
N THR A 39 14.50 -3.39 54.92
CA THR A 39 15.60 -4.13 54.28
C THR A 39 15.07 -5.21 53.33
N ARG A 40 13.89 -5.77 53.62
CA ARG A 40 13.28 -6.87 52.86
C ARG A 40 12.15 -6.43 51.92
N HIS A 41 11.50 -5.31 52.22
CA HIS A 41 10.29 -4.87 51.53
C HIS A 41 10.48 -3.52 50.84
N VAL A 42 9.71 -3.32 49.77
CA VAL A 42 9.54 -2.04 49.07
C VAL A 42 8.04 -1.86 48.77
N CYS A 43 7.57 -0.62 48.70
CA CYS A 43 6.15 -0.34 48.47
C CYS A 43 5.93 0.60 47.27
N SER A 44 4.73 0.50 46.69
CA SER A 44 4.23 1.39 45.63
C SER A 44 2.72 1.54 45.76
N ASN A 45 2.18 2.70 45.38
CA ASN A 45 0.74 2.89 45.21
C ASN A 45 0.21 2.41 43.85
N THR A 46 1.12 1.94 42.97
CA THR A 46 0.81 1.32 41.68
C THR A 46 1.29 -0.13 41.70
N GLU A 47 0.45 -1.05 41.24
CA GLU A 47 0.82 -2.46 41.11
C GLU A 47 1.48 -2.70 39.73
N PHE A 48 2.70 -3.21 39.72
CA PHE A 48 3.49 -3.50 38.52
C PHE A 48 3.40 -4.98 38.11
N GLN A 49 3.31 -5.23 36.81
CA GLN A 49 3.22 -6.57 36.23
C GLN A 49 4.60 -7.22 36.04
N ASN A 50 5.59 -6.43 35.65
CA ASN A 50 6.99 -6.81 35.51
C ASN A 50 7.86 -5.84 36.34
N PRO A 51 7.79 -5.92 37.67
CA PRO A 51 8.51 -5.01 38.53
C PRO A 51 10.04 -5.17 38.37
N ILE A 52 10.74 -4.05 38.47
CA ILE A 52 12.19 -3.99 38.60
C ILE A 52 12.57 -3.04 39.74
N LEU A 53 13.59 -3.41 40.50
CA LEU A 53 14.18 -2.56 41.54
C LEU A 53 15.42 -1.87 40.97
N ALA A 54 15.31 -0.58 40.67
CA ALA A 54 16.37 0.22 40.10
C ALA A 54 16.73 1.38 41.05
N ALA A 55 18.00 1.48 41.44
CA ALA A 55 18.49 2.49 42.39
C ALA A 55 17.65 2.59 43.67
N GLY A 56 17.19 1.44 44.21
CA GLY A 56 16.38 1.37 45.43
C GLY A 56 14.90 1.72 45.25
N THR A 57 14.46 2.09 44.05
CA THR A 57 13.06 2.39 43.74
C THR A 57 12.46 1.27 42.89
N ILE A 58 11.27 0.81 43.27
CA ILE A 58 10.51 -0.16 42.48
C ILE A 58 9.70 0.58 41.41
N ARG A 59 9.72 0.05 40.19
CA ARG A 59 8.91 0.54 39.07
C ARG A 59 8.59 -0.59 38.10
N GLU A 60 7.75 -0.31 37.13
CA GLU A 60 7.55 -1.17 35.96
C GLU A 60 8.83 -1.21 35.11
N MET A 61 9.14 -2.39 34.54
CA MET A 61 10.19 -2.50 33.52
C MET A 61 9.82 -1.67 32.28
N THR A 62 10.83 -1.03 31.71
CA THR A 62 10.74 -0.42 30.38
C THR A 62 10.67 -1.49 29.31
N LYS A 63 10.26 -1.10 28.09
CA LYS A 63 10.16 -2.01 26.95
C LYS A 63 11.50 -2.66 26.61
N GLU A 64 12.58 -1.88 26.68
CA GLU A 64 13.96 -2.34 26.47
C GLU A 64 14.38 -3.36 27.52
N GLU A 65 14.04 -3.13 28.80
CA GLU A 65 14.34 -4.08 29.88
C GLU A 65 13.56 -5.39 29.70
N LEU A 66 12.28 -5.31 29.32
CA LEU A 66 11.47 -6.50 29.00
C LEU A 66 12.07 -7.30 27.84
N TYR A 67 12.55 -6.62 26.81
CA TYR A 67 13.20 -7.25 25.66
C TYR A 67 14.50 -7.95 26.08
N ALA A 68 15.34 -7.28 26.88
CA ALA A 68 16.61 -7.82 27.35
C ALA A 68 16.46 -9.10 28.19
N VAL A 69 15.34 -9.24 28.92
CA VAL A 69 15.04 -10.44 29.71
C VAL A 69 14.14 -11.46 28.99
N GLY A 70 13.88 -11.27 27.70
CA GLY A 70 13.08 -12.21 26.87
C GLY A 70 11.59 -12.22 27.19
N LYS A 71 11.08 -11.21 27.91
CA LYS A 71 9.65 -11.02 28.20
C LYS A 71 8.93 -10.16 27.16
N TYR A 72 9.67 -9.58 26.24
CA TYR A 72 9.13 -8.84 25.10
C TYR A 72 9.80 -9.29 23.81
N THR A 73 9.00 -9.48 22.78
CA THR A 73 9.45 -9.70 21.40
C THR A 73 9.09 -8.46 20.60
N LEU A 74 10.03 -7.94 19.79
CA LEU A 74 9.79 -6.79 18.92
C LEU A 74 8.55 -7.01 18.06
N ALA A 75 7.73 -5.96 17.92
CA ALA A 75 6.68 -5.97 16.92
C ALA A 75 7.26 -5.90 15.50
N ASP A 76 6.44 -6.25 14.50
CA ASP A 76 6.86 -6.37 13.08
C ASP A 76 7.44 -5.07 12.49
N ASN A 77 7.13 -3.93 13.10
CA ASN A 77 7.60 -2.61 12.70
C ASN A 77 8.57 -1.98 13.71
N GLU A 78 9.27 -2.80 14.50
CA GLU A 78 10.21 -2.32 15.50
C GLU A 78 11.64 -2.79 15.27
N LEU A 79 12.56 -1.87 15.58
CA LEU A 79 13.99 -2.01 15.40
C LEU A 79 14.71 -1.60 16.69
N ILE A 80 15.95 -2.03 16.84
CA ILE A 80 16.87 -1.59 17.87
C ILE A 80 17.84 -0.59 17.25
N GLU A 81 17.81 0.64 17.75
CA GLU A 81 18.75 1.70 17.38
C GLU A 81 19.32 2.30 18.68
N ASN A 82 20.66 2.29 18.83
CA ASN A 82 21.34 2.80 20.03
C ASN A 82 20.82 2.20 21.36
N ASN A 83 20.59 0.88 21.39
CA ASN A 83 20.00 0.15 22.53
C ASN A 83 18.59 0.59 22.93
N LYS A 84 17.87 1.30 22.04
CA LYS A 84 16.46 1.65 22.24
C LYS A 84 15.60 0.98 21.18
N ILE A 85 14.39 0.61 21.57
CA ILE A 85 13.40 0.11 20.64
C ILE A 85 12.78 1.30 19.93
N LYS A 86 12.83 1.29 18.60
CA LYS A 86 12.30 2.32 17.72
C LYS A 86 11.25 1.71 16.82
N THR A 87 10.07 2.30 16.83
CA THR A 87 9.02 1.99 15.87
C THR A 87 9.30 2.72 14.56
N VAL A 88 9.22 2.00 13.45
CA VAL A 88 9.36 2.54 12.10
C VAL A 88 8.04 2.48 11.34
N GLU A 89 7.86 3.44 10.43
CA GLU A 89 6.77 3.39 9.45
C GLU A 89 7.24 2.52 8.28
N LEU A 90 6.44 1.50 7.96
CA LEU A 90 6.69 0.57 6.86
C LEU A 90 5.61 0.79 5.80
N SER A 91 6.01 0.80 4.54
CA SER A 91 5.04 0.65 3.45
C SER A 91 4.42 -0.76 3.46
N GLU A 92 3.34 -0.96 2.72
CA GLU A 92 2.63 -2.26 2.68
C GLU A 92 3.50 -3.43 2.20
N CYS A 93 4.59 -3.15 1.49
CA CYS A 93 5.53 -4.15 0.99
C CYS A 93 6.81 -4.21 1.82
N GLU A 94 6.91 -3.51 2.94
CA GLU A 94 8.09 -3.54 3.78
C GLU A 94 7.86 -4.34 5.06
N TYR A 95 8.95 -4.95 5.53
CA TYR A 95 8.95 -5.69 6.78
C TYR A 95 10.31 -5.56 7.45
N VAL A 96 10.36 -5.74 8.76
CA VAL A 96 11.62 -5.80 9.50
C VAL A 96 12.09 -7.25 9.57
N GLU A 97 13.35 -7.48 9.21
CA GLU A 97 14.05 -8.74 9.45
C GLU A 97 15.48 -8.46 9.89
N ASN A 98 15.92 -9.10 10.97
CA ASN A 98 17.28 -8.94 11.51
C ASN A 98 17.68 -7.47 11.68
N ASN A 99 16.78 -6.69 12.29
CA ASN A 99 16.98 -5.26 12.54
C ASN A 99 17.19 -4.41 11.27
N THR A 100 16.72 -4.88 10.12
CA THR A 100 16.83 -4.18 8.83
C THR A 100 15.47 -4.17 8.14
N ILE A 101 15.12 -3.04 7.51
CA ILE A 101 13.90 -2.95 6.69
C ILE A 101 14.17 -3.63 5.34
N LYS A 102 13.38 -4.64 5.01
CA LYS A 102 13.41 -5.38 3.76
C LYS A 102 12.16 -5.14 2.94
N LEU A 103 12.27 -5.33 1.63
CA LEU A 103 11.15 -5.27 0.69
C LEU A 103 10.65 -6.69 0.41
N ASN A 104 9.35 -6.91 0.57
CA ASN A 104 8.64 -8.04 -0.02
C ASN A 104 8.50 -7.79 -1.53
N ARG A 105 9.53 -8.24 -2.27
CA ARG A 105 9.64 -8.06 -3.72
C ARG A 105 8.44 -8.61 -4.48
N GLU A 106 7.99 -9.81 -4.14
CA GLU A 106 6.87 -10.48 -4.83
C GLU A 106 5.60 -9.64 -4.72
N LYS A 107 5.27 -9.19 -3.50
CA LYS A 107 4.11 -8.33 -3.25
C LYS A 107 4.22 -7.00 -3.99
N ARG A 108 5.40 -6.36 -4.01
CA ARG A 108 5.59 -5.08 -4.71
C ARG A 108 5.48 -5.24 -6.23
N ILE A 109 6.05 -6.31 -6.80
CA ILE A 109 5.93 -6.62 -8.23
C ILE A 109 4.46 -6.85 -8.61
N GLU A 110 3.71 -7.59 -7.79
CA GLU A 110 2.27 -7.81 -8.02
C GLU A 110 1.46 -6.51 -8.00
N GLN A 111 1.73 -5.62 -7.03
CA GLN A 111 1.12 -4.28 -7.01
C GLN A 111 1.40 -3.50 -8.29
N ILE A 112 2.66 -3.45 -8.74
CA ILE A 112 3.03 -2.74 -9.97
C ILE A 112 2.35 -3.37 -11.19
N LYS A 113 2.27 -4.71 -11.28
CA LYS A 113 1.57 -5.40 -12.37
C LYS A 113 0.08 -5.00 -12.43
N ASN A 114 -0.57 -4.88 -11.28
CA ASN A 114 -1.96 -4.41 -11.21
C ASN A 114 -2.08 -2.95 -11.67
N GLU A 115 -1.18 -2.06 -11.23
CA GLU A 115 -1.12 -0.67 -11.69
C GLU A 115 -0.95 -0.57 -13.22
N LEU A 116 -0.04 -1.38 -13.79
CA LEU A 116 0.20 -1.44 -15.24
C LEU A 116 -1.00 -1.99 -16.00
N TYR A 117 -1.73 -2.96 -15.43
CA TYR A 117 -2.94 -3.50 -16.02
C TYR A 117 -4.08 -2.47 -16.09
N GLU A 118 -4.29 -1.70 -15.03
CA GLU A 118 -5.29 -0.63 -15.03
C GLU A 118 -4.94 0.47 -16.05
N LEU A 119 -3.65 0.82 -16.16
CA LEU A 119 -3.16 1.73 -17.19
C LEU A 119 -3.45 1.18 -18.59
N ARG A 120 -3.16 -0.10 -18.84
CA ARG A 120 -3.51 -0.76 -20.10
C ARG A 120 -4.99 -0.62 -20.42
N LEU A 121 -5.89 -0.92 -19.49
CA LEU A 121 -7.33 -0.81 -19.72
C LEU A 121 -7.75 0.62 -20.11
N ALA A 122 -7.18 1.63 -19.45
CA ALA A 122 -7.45 3.03 -19.77
C ALA A 122 -6.96 3.41 -21.18
N TYR A 123 -5.77 2.95 -21.59
CA TYR A 123 -5.22 3.21 -22.92
C TYR A 123 -5.91 2.39 -24.03
N ASP A 124 -6.33 1.16 -23.75
CA ASP A 124 -7.04 0.28 -24.68
C ASP A 124 -8.32 0.96 -25.19
N VAL A 125 -9.06 1.65 -24.31
CA VAL A 125 -10.34 2.29 -24.66
C VAL A 125 -10.23 3.78 -24.98
N ALA A 126 -9.02 4.34 -24.92
CA ALA A 126 -8.79 5.77 -25.12
C ALA A 126 -9.31 6.23 -26.49
N PRO A 127 -10.12 7.30 -26.55
CA PRO A 127 -10.60 7.81 -27.81
C PRO A 127 -9.46 8.45 -28.61
N PHE A 128 -9.61 8.53 -29.92
CA PHE A 128 -8.60 9.08 -30.82
C PHE A 128 -9.19 10.06 -31.82
N GLU A 129 -8.37 11.01 -32.29
CA GLU A 129 -8.75 11.89 -33.39
C GLU A 129 -8.73 11.09 -34.71
N PHE A 130 -9.83 11.16 -35.46
CA PHE A 130 -9.97 10.57 -36.79
C PHE A 130 -10.40 11.64 -37.79
N GLU A 131 -9.70 11.72 -38.92
CA GLU A 131 -9.95 12.75 -39.93
C GLU A 131 -10.76 12.17 -41.10
N VAL A 132 -11.86 12.84 -41.45
CA VAL A 132 -12.68 12.53 -42.62
C VAL A 132 -12.85 13.80 -43.43
N GLY A 133 -12.39 13.79 -44.68
CA GLY A 133 -12.52 14.94 -45.60
C GLY A 133 -11.89 16.24 -45.07
N GLY A 134 -10.79 16.15 -44.32
CA GLY A 134 -10.11 17.32 -43.73
C GLY A 134 -10.70 17.81 -42.40
N VAL A 135 -11.76 17.18 -41.90
CA VAL A 135 -12.37 17.52 -40.61
C VAL A 135 -12.02 16.45 -39.57
N LYS A 136 -11.52 16.88 -38.41
CA LYS A 136 -11.17 16.00 -37.30
C LYS A 136 -12.36 15.74 -36.38
N TYR A 137 -12.55 14.47 -36.05
CA TYR A 137 -13.58 13.97 -35.16
C TYR A 137 -12.95 13.14 -34.04
N LEU A 138 -13.65 13.01 -32.92
CA LEU A 138 -13.27 12.13 -31.82
C LEU A 138 -14.02 10.79 -31.97
N GLN A 139 -13.26 9.71 -32.09
CA GLN A 139 -13.76 8.34 -32.18
C GLN A 139 -13.50 7.60 -30.86
N ASN A 140 -14.53 6.99 -30.29
CA ASN A 140 -14.39 6.12 -29.12
C ASN A 140 -13.80 4.76 -29.51
N ASN A 141 -12.95 4.20 -28.64
CA ASN A 141 -12.30 2.91 -28.87
C ASN A 141 -12.83 1.77 -27.97
N ARG A 142 -14.07 1.86 -27.49
CA ARG A 142 -14.62 0.82 -26.61
C ARG A 142 -14.82 -0.47 -27.40
N SER A 143 -14.84 -1.61 -26.71
CA SER A 143 -15.08 -2.93 -27.33
C SER A 143 -16.36 -2.97 -28.19
N ILE A 144 -17.42 -2.27 -27.77
CA ILE A 144 -18.65 -2.15 -28.56
C ILE A 144 -18.45 -1.37 -29.87
N ASP A 145 -17.64 -0.30 -29.86
CA ASP A 145 -17.36 0.50 -31.05
C ASP A 145 -16.53 -0.31 -32.05
N GLN A 146 -15.49 -1.02 -31.56
CA GLN A 146 -14.67 -1.92 -32.37
C GLN A 146 -15.49 -3.05 -33.00
N SER A 147 -16.37 -3.68 -32.20
CA SER A 147 -17.25 -4.76 -32.65
C SER A 147 -18.26 -4.28 -33.70
N ASN A 148 -18.86 -3.11 -33.49
CA ASN A 148 -19.80 -2.50 -34.42
C ASN A 148 -19.11 -2.16 -35.74
N LEU A 149 -17.94 -1.54 -35.70
CA LEU A 149 -17.17 -1.21 -36.90
C LEU A 149 -16.84 -2.47 -37.71
N THR A 150 -16.33 -3.52 -37.04
CA THR A 150 -15.98 -4.78 -37.69
C THR A 150 -17.18 -5.41 -38.40
N ARG A 151 -18.36 -5.45 -37.73
CA ARG A 151 -19.59 -5.96 -38.33
C ARG A 151 -20.01 -5.16 -39.56
N ILE A 152 -19.91 -3.83 -39.50
CA ILE A 152 -20.26 -2.95 -40.61
C ILE A 152 -19.31 -3.15 -41.80
N VAL A 153 -18.00 -3.26 -41.55
CA VAL A 153 -17.01 -3.53 -42.60
C VAL A 153 -17.33 -4.86 -43.32
N VAL A 154 -17.60 -5.93 -42.57
CA VAL A 154 -17.96 -7.24 -43.13
C VAL A 154 -19.26 -7.16 -43.94
N MET A 155 -20.28 -6.47 -43.41
CA MET A 155 -21.55 -6.26 -44.12
C MET A 155 -21.34 -5.51 -45.44
N CYS A 156 -20.58 -4.41 -45.43
CA CYS A 156 -20.30 -3.64 -46.64
C CYS A 156 -19.55 -4.47 -47.69
N GLN A 157 -18.57 -5.28 -47.28
CA GLN A 157 -17.87 -6.21 -48.16
C GLN A 157 -18.81 -7.25 -48.78
N ALA A 158 -19.66 -7.90 -47.97
CA ALA A 158 -20.60 -8.92 -48.44
C ALA A 158 -21.64 -8.36 -49.42
N MET A 159 -22.15 -7.16 -49.15
CA MET A 159 -23.14 -6.48 -49.99
C MET A 159 -22.53 -5.67 -51.15
N LYS A 160 -21.20 -5.63 -51.26
CA LYS A 160 -20.46 -4.78 -52.21
C LYS A 160 -20.82 -3.28 -52.09
N LYS A 161 -21.13 -2.82 -50.88
CA LYS A 161 -21.33 -1.39 -50.59
C LYS A 161 -19.97 -0.72 -50.38
N THR A 162 -19.78 0.44 -51.01
CA THR A 162 -18.54 1.22 -50.91
C THR A 162 -18.57 2.25 -49.78
N GLU A 163 -19.74 2.49 -49.17
CA GLU A 163 -19.94 3.47 -48.11
C GLU A 163 -20.91 2.97 -47.03
N PHE A 164 -20.81 3.58 -45.85
CA PHE A 164 -21.74 3.44 -44.74
C PHE A 164 -22.22 4.83 -44.32
N GLU A 165 -23.54 5.00 -44.25
CA GLU A 165 -24.16 6.28 -43.94
C GLU A 165 -24.34 6.48 -42.44
N ASN A 166 -24.27 7.74 -42.00
CA ASN A 166 -24.59 8.15 -40.63
C ASN A 166 -23.75 7.48 -39.53
N TRP A 167 -22.43 7.32 -39.73
CA TRP A 167 -21.54 6.95 -38.63
C TRP A 167 -21.49 8.06 -37.58
N LYS A 168 -21.64 7.69 -36.32
CA LYS A 168 -21.65 8.65 -35.20
C LYS A 168 -20.24 8.91 -34.67
N PHE A 169 -19.82 10.16 -34.76
CA PHE A 169 -18.63 10.71 -34.12
C PHE A 169 -19.00 11.71 -33.01
N TYR A 170 -18.00 12.09 -32.21
CA TYR A 170 -18.06 13.23 -31.30
C TYR A 170 -17.14 14.35 -31.76
N THR A 171 -17.50 15.60 -31.43
CA THR A 171 -16.60 16.75 -31.56
C THR A 171 -15.80 16.96 -30.27
N LYS A 172 -14.86 17.92 -30.28
CA LYS A 172 -14.12 18.32 -29.06
C LYS A 172 -15.03 18.84 -27.94
N ASP A 173 -16.19 19.39 -28.29
CA ASP A 173 -17.20 19.87 -27.35
C ASP A 173 -18.17 18.76 -26.91
N ASN A 174 -17.83 17.49 -27.20
CA ASN A 174 -18.64 16.31 -26.90
C ASN A 174 -20.04 16.32 -27.56
N THR A 175 -20.19 17.03 -28.68
CA THR A 175 -21.43 17.03 -29.47
C THR A 175 -21.41 15.96 -30.55
N GLU A 176 -22.56 15.33 -30.80
CA GLU A 176 -22.69 14.25 -31.76
C GLU A 176 -22.69 14.79 -33.21
N LYS A 177 -21.98 14.10 -34.09
CA LYS A 177 -21.95 14.37 -35.54
C LYS A 177 -22.08 13.07 -36.31
N TYR A 178 -22.94 13.09 -37.32
CA TYR A 178 -23.15 11.96 -38.21
C TYR A 178 -22.44 12.21 -39.53
N VAL A 179 -21.59 11.27 -39.94
CA VAL A 179 -20.72 11.39 -41.11
C VAL A 179 -20.80 10.10 -41.92
N ASN A 180 -20.87 10.23 -43.23
CA ASN A 180 -20.80 9.07 -44.13
C ASN A 180 -19.34 8.65 -44.27
N LEU A 181 -19.06 7.35 -44.13
CA LEU A 181 -17.72 6.78 -44.21
C LEU A 181 -17.59 5.91 -45.45
N THR A 182 -16.48 6.05 -46.18
CA THR A 182 -16.14 5.06 -47.20
C THR A 182 -15.66 3.75 -46.54
N LEU A 183 -15.70 2.64 -47.28
CA LEU A 183 -15.11 1.38 -46.82
C LEU A 183 -13.64 1.54 -46.46
N GLN A 184 -12.90 2.39 -47.19
CA GLN A 184 -11.51 2.70 -46.89
C GLN A 184 -11.35 3.43 -45.55
N ASP A 185 -12.23 4.38 -45.22
CA ASP A 185 -12.19 5.09 -43.94
C ASP A 185 -12.47 4.13 -42.78
N MET A 186 -13.46 3.25 -42.93
CA MET A 186 -13.77 2.23 -41.92
C MET A 186 -12.59 1.27 -41.70
N MET A 187 -11.91 0.83 -42.77
CA MET A 187 -10.72 -0.01 -42.65
C MET A 187 -9.56 0.72 -41.96
N LYS A 188 -9.32 2.01 -42.28
CA LYS A 188 -8.31 2.83 -41.59
C LYS A 188 -8.64 2.97 -40.10
N MET A 189 -9.90 3.25 -39.77
CA MET A 189 -10.35 3.37 -38.39
C MET A 189 -10.16 2.04 -37.63
N ALA A 190 -10.55 0.90 -38.23
CA ALA A 190 -10.37 -0.42 -37.62
C ALA A 190 -8.91 -0.73 -37.35
N ASN A 191 -8.01 -0.36 -38.28
CA ASN A 191 -6.57 -0.51 -38.09
C ASN A 191 -6.06 0.35 -36.92
N ILE A 192 -6.47 1.62 -36.83
CA ILE A 192 -6.07 2.49 -35.70
C ILE A 192 -6.55 1.91 -34.36
N MET A 193 -7.81 1.46 -34.28
CA MET A 193 -8.37 0.82 -33.09
C MET A 193 -7.56 -0.42 -32.65
N GLN A 194 -7.20 -1.26 -33.62
CA GLN A 194 -6.39 -2.45 -33.38
C GLN A 194 -4.96 -2.11 -32.94
N LEU A 195 -4.35 -1.12 -33.57
CA LEU A 195 -3.01 -0.62 -33.22
C LEU A 195 -2.99 -0.05 -31.80
N HIS A 196 -3.98 0.74 -31.40
CA HIS A 196 -4.09 1.28 -30.04
C HIS A 196 -4.13 0.15 -29.00
N THR A 197 -5.00 -0.84 -29.20
CA THR A 197 -5.16 -1.99 -28.30
C THR A 197 -3.88 -2.83 -28.23
N THR A 198 -3.26 -3.09 -29.39
CA THR A 198 -2.02 -3.86 -29.46
C THR A 198 -0.89 -3.11 -28.76
N LYS A 199 -0.74 -1.82 -29.02
CA LYS A 199 0.30 -0.97 -28.44
C LYS A 199 0.18 -0.87 -26.92
N ALA A 200 -1.03 -0.73 -26.38
CA ALA A 200 -1.26 -0.71 -24.94
C ALA A 200 -0.94 -2.07 -24.29
N MET A 201 -1.38 -3.17 -24.90
CA MET A 201 -1.05 -4.52 -24.44
C MET A 201 0.47 -4.78 -24.48
N THR A 202 1.15 -4.47 -25.58
CA THR A 202 2.60 -4.69 -25.71
C THR A 202 3.39 -3.83 -24.74
N THR A 203 2.94 -2.60 -24.46
CA THR A 203 3.55 -1.71 -23.47
C THR A 203 3.48 -2.33 -22.07
N GLU A 204 2.29 -2.78 -21.66
CA GLU A 204 2.08 -3.43 -20.36
C GLU A 204 2.95 -4.68 -20.24
N THR A 205 2.91 -5.57 -21.24
CA THR A 205 3.68 -6.83 -21.23
C THR A 205 5.19 -6.57 -21.15
N LEU A 206 5.70 -5.59 -21.90
CA LEU A 206 7.11 -5.20 -21.86
C LEU A 206 7.52 -4.74 -20.46
N LEU A 207 6.72 -3.86 -19.84
CA LEU A 207 7.03 -3.32 -18.52
C LEU A 207 6.92 -4.40 -17.44
N SER A 208 5.86 -5.20 -17.47
CA SER A 208 5.62 -6.31 -16.53
C SER A 208 6.74 -7.36 -16.55
N HIS A 209 7.27 -7.71 -17.74
CA HIS A 209 8.40 -8.64 -17.86
C HIS A 209 9.71 -8.02 -17.34
N ASN A 210 9.89 -6.71 -17.46
CA ASN A 210 11.11 -6.04 -17.01
C ASN A 210 11.19 -5.87 -15.49
N LEU A 211 10.08 -6.00 -14.76
CA LEU A 211 10.05 -5.85 -13.30
C LEU A 211 10.98 -6.82 -12.57
N GLU A 212 11.12 -8.04 -13.08
CA GLU A 212 11.97 -9.08 -12.47
C GLU A 212 13.45 -8.71 -12.50
N ASN A 213 13.86 -7.83 -13.42
CA ASN A 213 15.24 -7.37 -13.57
C ASN A 213 15.58 -6.17 -12.67
N LEU A 214 14.61 -5.59 -11.96
CA LEU A 214 14.80 -4.39 -11.14
C LEU A 214 15.32 -4.74 -9.74
N THR A 215 16.18 -3.88 -9.22
CA THR A 215 16.62 -3.94 -7.82
C THR A 215 15.50 -3.53 -6.84
N ASP A 216 15.66 -3.81 -5.55
CA ASP A 216 14.69 -3.39 -4.52
C ASP A 216 14.50 -1.88 -4.49
N ALA A 217 15.58 -1.12 -4.64
CA ALA A 217 15.54 0.34 -4.68
C ALA A 217 14.71 0.82 -5.88
N GLU A 218 14.94 0.26 -7.06
CA GLU A 218 14.19 0.60 -8.27
C GLU A 218 12.71 0.21 -8.17
N LEU A 219 12.37 -0.92 -7.55
CA LEU A 219 10.98 -1.32 -7.31
C LEU A 219 10.25 -0.40 -6.34
N LYS A 220 10.96 0.11 -5.32
CA LYS A 220 10.40 1.10 -4.38
C LYS A 220 10.10 2.43 -5.07
N GLU A 221 10.99 2.87 -5.95
CA GLU A 221 10.86 4.13 -6.69
C GLU A 221 10.09 3.98 -8.01
N TYR A 222 9.52 2.80 -8.29
CA TYR A 222 8.84 2.53 -9.56
C TYR A 222 7.53 3.31 -9.68
N ASP A 223 7.49 4.25 -10.63
CA ASP A 223 6.28 4.95 -11.06
C ASP A 223 5.68 4.28 -12.30
N ALA A 224 4.63 3.49 -12.12
CA ALA A 224 3.98 2.77 -13.22
C ALA A 224 3.44 3.71 -14.30
N LYS A 225 2.89 4.87 -13.92
CA LYS A 225 2.29 5.81 -14.87
C LYS A 225 3.35 6.46 -15.75
N ASP A 226 4.40 7.02 -15.15
CA ASP A 226 5.50 7.65 -15.89
C ASP A 226 6.20 6.65 -16.83
N ARG A 227 6.46 5.43 -16.34
CA ARG A 227 7.08 4.36 -17.13
C ARG A 227 6.19 3.93 -18.29
N TYR A 228 4.89 3.76 -18.05
CA TYR A 228 3.91 3.40 -19.07
C TYR A 228 3.81 4.49 -20.15
N GLU A 229 3.67 5.75 -19.76
CA GLU A 229 3.60 6.87 -20.69
C GLU A 229 4.83 6.97 -21.61
N LYS A 230 6.03 6.80 -21.04
CA LYS A 230 7.29 6.84 -21.79
C LYS A 230 7.41 5.65 -22.76
N ALA A 231 7.11 4.44 -22.29
CA ALA A 231 7.16 3.24 -23.12
C ALA A 231 6.13 3.30 -24.25
N TYR A 232 4.90 3.72 -23.95
CA TYR A 232 3.84 3.87 -24.94
C TYR A 232 4.20 4.90 -26.01
N LYS A 233 4.82 6.04 -25.67
CA LYS A 233 5.22 7.04 -26.68
C LYS A 233 6.30 6.55 -27.67
N ASN A 234 7.14 5.60 -27.23
CA ASN A 234 8.29 5.12 -28.01
C ASN A 234 8.01 3.85 -28.83
N MET A 235 6.80 3.29 -28.75
CA MET A 235 6.30 2.21 -29.63
C MET A 235 5.65 2.77 -30.89
#